data_AF-A0A7Y0PSQ0-F1
#
_entry.id   AF-A0A7Y0PSQ0-F1
#
_cell.length_a   1.000
_cell.length_b   1.000
_cell.length_c   1.000
_cell.angle_alpha   90.00
_cell.angle_beta   90.00
_cell.angle_gamma   90.00
#
_symmetry.space_group_name_H-M   'P 1'
#
loop_
_entity.id
_entity.type
_entity.pdbx_description
1 polymer ?
#
loop_
_entity_poly.entity_id
_entity_poly.type
_entity_poly.pdbx_seq_one_letter_code
_entity_poly.pdbx_strand_id
1 'polypeptide(L)'
;MSGGPVDLAYTDGLRIVVPEHDPEAAVDPVVVQACLLRLGSLTPGIVVRLGTRPDLRARYLTLEAARAAEVLGDRLPRRLTQRLRALHDGPTTGSPRESVDRARKHRRAVARAPEWLGTIRPGTLLAHARGTWETSPGDVRDDGRPAEDVDASDEDGEESSVFAGLGGEGGDTALSRLLRSLLGTSTGRDDTAARGGEELPVGRRAPRRARELGRSGGRPVGATTESSPPSTHRYPEWDGDVGRYRRDWCTVTEHDPAPVEHDTALEYPRDERLLREIARLGVVPERHRRLPDGDTLDVTALIDLAIDRRTGTSTENRVYETRRPTGHDLGVLVLLDASGSTGESDHGGGPSVFEAQREVAARLTSAFTEVGDRAACYGFRSWGRGASQFLRVKDFHAPFDRAARRRLARLEPGGFTRLGAGVRHGSRLLATAAGTVNTLLVVVGDGLPYDDGYEDRYARDDCRRAFREAVAVGVGCACVSVRSSTRPDVIDHVWGHVAHRELERPDQLVGHVTAMFRQALREAAASRHGTGGPSRP
;
A
#
# COMPACT_ATOMS: atom_id res chain seq x y z
N MET A 1 -9.94 7.98 38.55
CA MET A 1 -9.03 6.86 38.20
C MET A 1 -9.14 6.68 36.70
N SER A 2 -8.12 7.12 35.96
CA SER A 2 -8.11 7.19 34.50
C SER A 2 -7.65 5.84 33.94
N GLY A 3 -8.55 5.09 33.31
CA GLY A 3 -8.23 3.80 32.68
C GLY A 3 -7.47 4.02 31.38
N GLY A 4 -6.17 3.72 31.37
CA GLY A 4 -5.44 3.50 30.12
C GLY A 4 -5.98 2.27 29.39
N PRO A 5 -5.59 2.04 28.11
CA PRO A 5 -6.00 0.85 27.39
C PRO A 5 -5.54 -0.39 28.15
N VAL A 6 -6.50 -1.23 28.56
CA VAL A 6 -6.23 -2.51 29.23
C VAL A 6 -5.53 -3.40 28.21
N ASP A 7 -4.27 -3.78 28.47
CA ASP A 7 -3.53 -4.66 27.58
C ASP A 7 -4.17 -6.06 27.68
N LEU A 8 -4.94 -6.46 26.68
CA LEU A 8 -5.67 -7.74 26.69
C LEU A 8 -4.79 -8.87 26.13
N ALA A 9 -5.03 -10.09 26.64
CA ALA A 9 -4.35 -11.28 26.14
C ALA A 9 -4.60 -11.48 24.63
N TYR A 10 -3.61 -11.98 23.90
CA TYR A 10 -3.76 -12.28 22.47
C TYR A 10 -2.74 -13.34 22.03
N THR A 11 -2.89 -13.86 20.81
CA THR A 11 -1.91 -14.76 20.20
C THR A 11 -1.39 -14.19 18.87
N ASP A 12 -0.11 -14.40 18.60
CA ASP A 12 0.52 -14.10 17.31
C ASP A 12 0.55 -15.31 16.35
N GLY A 13 0.01 -16.45 16.78
CA GLY A 13 0.02 -17.71 16.04
C GLY A 13 1.07 -18.72 16.52
N LEU A 14 2.12 -18.27 17.21
CA LEU A 14 3.12 -19.14 17.85
C LEU A 14 3.15 -18.99 19.37
N ARG A 15 2.93 -17.79 19.86
CA ARG A 15 3.01 -17.40 21.27
C ARG A 15 1.71 -16.78 21.70
N ILE A 16 1.33 -17.07 22.92
CA ILE A 16 0.21 -16.42 23.59
C ILE A 16 0.80 -15.39 24.55
N VAL A 17 0.46 -14.13 24.31
CA VAL A 17 0.88 -12.98 25.11
C VAL A 17 -0.25 -12.69 26.08
N VAL A 18 0.08 -12.64 27.36
CA VAL A 18 -0.83 -12.24 28.44
C VAL A 18 -0.28 -11.00 29.12
N PRO A 19 -1.16 -10.05 29.52
CA PRO A 19 -0.76 -8.94 30.37
C PRO A 19 -0.16 -9.42 31.70
N GLU A 20 0.65 -8.56 32.32
CA GLU A 20 1.30 -8.81 33.61
C GLU A 20 0.23 -8.85 34.72
N HIS A 21 -0.28 -10.05 34.99
CA HIS A 21 -1.35 -10.35 35.95
C HIS A 21 -0.95 -11.54 36.83
N ASP A 22 -1.71 -11.78 37.90
CA ASP A 22 -1.61 -12.98 38.73
C ASP A 22 -1.57 -14.23 37.83
N PRO A 23 -0.56 -15.12 37.95
CA PRO A 23 -0.45 -16.34 37.16
C PRO A 23 -1.75 -17.17 37.11
N GLU A 24 -2.54 -17.17 38.19
CA GLU A 24 -3.82 -17.88 38.21
C GLU A 24 -4.89 -17.23 37.32
N ALA A 25 -4.88 -15.90 37.20
CA ALA A 25 -5.81 -15.16 36.34
C ALA A 25 -5.44 -15.25 34.85
N ALA A 26 -4.19 -15.61 34.52
CA ALA A 26 -3.71 -15.75 33.15
C ALA A 26 -4.07 -17.09 32.49
N VAL A 27 -4.47 -18.11 33.27
CA VAL A 27 -4.73 -19.46 32.74
C VAL A 27 -5.89 -19.47 31.75
N ASP A 28 -7.02 -18.89 32.12
CA ASP A 28 -8.24 -18.87 31.29
C ASP A 28 -8.01 -18.20 29.92
N PRO A 29 -7.45 -16.97 29.81
CA PRO A 29 -7.15 -16.37 28.52
C PRO A 29 -6.16 -17.20 27.70
N VAL A 30 -5.14 -17.80 28.33
CA VAL A 30 -4.18 -18.66 27.61
C VAL A 30 -4.88 -19.87 26.99
N VAL A 31 -5.71 -20.56 27.76
CA VAL A 31 -6.44 -21.73 27.28
C VAL A 31 -7.41 -21.34 26.15
N VAL A 32 -8.10 -20.21 26.28
CA VAL A 32 -8.99 -19.70 25.21
C VAL A 32 -8.22 -19.41 23.93
N GLN A 33 -7.12 -18.67 24.00
CA GLN A 33 -6.31 -18.34 22.82
C GLN A 33 -5.72 -19.60 22.16
N ALA A 34 -5.32 -20.60 22.95
CA ALA A 34 -4.89 -21.91 22.44
C ALA A 34 -6.03 -22.67 21.74
N CYS A 35 -7.26 -22.61 22.26
CA CYS A 35 -8.42 -23.22 21.63
C CYS A 35 -8.72 -22.60 20.26
N LEU A 36 -8.64 -21.26 20.15
CA LEU A 36 -8.84 -20.55 18.88
C LEU A 36 -7.84 -21.00 17.81
N LEU A 37 -6.57 -21.22 18.19
CA LEU A 37 -5.56 -21.77 17.28
C LEU A 37 -5.90 -23.20 16.89
N ARG A 38 -6.22 -24.06 17.88
CA ARG A 38 -6.53 -25.48 17.65
C ARG A 38 -7.72 -25.68 16.72
N LEU A 39 -8.71 -24.79 16.80
CA LEU A 39 -9.95 -24.88 16.03
C LEU A 39 -9.89 -24.17 14.68
N GLY A 40 -8.73 -23.65 14.27
CA GLY A 40 -8.55 -22.94 13.01
C GLY A 40 -9.30 -21.60 12.95
N SER A 41 -9.71 -21.06 14.09
CA SER A 41 -10.45 -19.80 14.22
C SER A 41 -9.62 -18.58 13.80
N LEU A 42 -8.30 -18.70 13.84
CA LEU A 42 -7.36 -17.60 13.55
C LEU A 42 -6.57 -17.82 12.26
N THR A 43 -7.09 -18.63 11.33
CA THR A 43 -6.46 -18.80 10.01
C THR A 43 -6.42 -17.48 9.23
N PRO A 44 -5.42 -17.24 8.36
CA PRO A 44 -5.29 -15.99 7.63
C PRO A 44 -6.56 -15.58 6.87
N GLY A 45 -7.25 -16.55 6.25
CA GLY A 45 -8.51 -16.29 5.54
C GLY A 45 -9.66 -15.81 6.43
N ILE A 46 -9.69 -16.23 7.70
CA ILE A 46 -10.68 -15.75 8.69
C ILE A 46 -10.25 -14.38 9.22
N VAL A 47 -8.97 -14.23 9.57
CA VAL A 47 -8.41 -12.99 10.12
C VAL A 47 -8.58 -11.82 9.14
N VAL A 48 -8.39 -12.04 7.84
CA VAL A 48 -8.65 -11.03 6.80
C VAL A 48 -10.13 -10.63 6.75
N ARG A 49 -11.07 -11.57 6.90
CA ARG A 49 -12.52 -11.27 6.89
C ARG A 49 -12.98 -10.43 8.08
N LEU A 50 -12.29 -10.56 9.22
CA LEU A 50 -12.54 -9.73 10.41
C LEU A 50 -12.13 -8.27 10.18
N GLY A 51 -11.01 -8.04 9.49
CA GLY A 51 -10.52 -6.72 9.10
C GLY A 51 -10.21 -5.80 10.29
N THR A 52 -10.35 -4.49 10.06
CA THR A 52 -10.03 -3.41 11.03
C THR A 52 -11.13 -3.14 12.05
N ARG A 53 -12.27 -3.87 12.02
CA ARG A 53 -13.47 -3.55 12.80
C ARG A 53 -13.43 -4.18 14.20
N PRO A 54 -13.15 -3.42 15.28
CA PRO A 54 -12.97 -3.97 16.63
C PRO A 54 -14.24 -4.66 17.17
N ASP A 55 -15.41 -4.10 16.89
CA ASP A 55 -16.69 -4.68 17.31
C ASP A 55 -17.00 -6.02 16.65
N LEU A 56 -16.61 -6.19 15.38
CA LEU A 56 -16.78 -7.45 14.68
C LEU A 56 -15.86 -8.52 15.27
N ARG A 57 -14.60 -8.16 15.55
CA ARG A 57 -13.64 -9.06 16.20
C ARG A 57 -14.11 -9.51 17.58
N ALA A 58 -14.61 -8.57 18.39
CA ALA A 58 -15.12 -8.87 19.73
C ALA A 58 -16.33 -9.82 19.68
N ARG A 59 -17.30 -9.60 18.78
CA ARG A 59 -18.45 -10.51 18.64
C ARG A 59 -18.05 -11.87 18.09
N TYR A 60 -17.14 -11.90 17.13
CA TYR A 60 -16.59 -13.13 16.58
C TYR A 60 -15.88 -13.97 17.66
N LEU A 61 -15.07 -13.31 18.50
CA LEU A 61 -14.38 -13.95 19.61
C LEU A 61 -15.36 -14.59 20.61
N THR A 62 -16.49 -13.93 20.91
CA THR A 62 -17.57 -14.52 21.73
C THR A 62 -18.09 -15.84 21.15
N LEU A 63 -18.40 -15.84 19.85
CA LEU A 63 -18.95 -17.02 19.17
C LEU A 63 -17.93 -18.17 19.11
N GLU A 64 -16.67 -17.86 18.84
CA GLU A 64 -15.62 -18.88 18.80
C GLU A 64 -15.25 -19.42 20.18
N ALA A 65 -15.32 -18.59 21.22
CA ALA A 65 -15.15 -19.02 22.60
C ALA A 65 -16.26 -20.00 23.02
N ALA A 66 -17.52 -19.70 22.68
CA ALA A 66 -18.65 -20.61 22.90
C ALA A 66 -18.50 -21.91 22.07
N ARG A 67 -18.12 -21.79 20.79
CA ARG A 67 -17.85 -22.96 19.93
C ARG A 67 -16.72 -23.83 20.46
N ALA A 68 -15.68 -23.23 21.04
CA ALA A 68 -14.60 -23.96 21.68
C ALA A 68 -15.07 -24.79 22.86
N ALA A 69 -16.02 -24.28 23.64
CA ALA A 69 -16.62 -25.01 24.75
C ALA A 69 -17.39 -26.25 24.29
N GLU A 70 -18.05 -26.20 23.13
CA GLU A 70 -18.74 -27.38 22.58
C GLU A 70 -17.80 -28.37 21.92
N VAL A 71 -16.82 -27.90 21.14
CA VAL A 71 -15.94 -28.80 20.38
C VAL A 71 -14.83 -29.41 21.24
N LEU A 72 -14.33 -28.66 22.24
CA LEU A 72 -13.21 -29.06 23.08
C LEU A 72 -13.61 -29.25 24.55
N GLY A 73 -14.89 -29.18 24.90
CA GLY A 73 -15.38 -29.16 26.28
C GLY A 73 -14.84 -30.28 27.17
N ASP A 74 -14.68 -31.49 26.62
CA ASP A 74 -14.14 -32.65 27.34
C ASP A 74 -12.64 -32.55 27.69
N ARG A 75 -11.92 -31.65 27.01
CA ARG A 75 -10.49 -31.37 27.23
C ARG A 75 -10.25 -30.10 28.06
N LEU A 76 -11.31 -29.39 28.43
CA LEU A 76 -11.24 -28.12 29.15
C LEU A 76 -11.66 -28.29 30.62
N PRO A 77 -11.10 -27.49 31.55
CA PRO A 77 -11.57 -27.47 32.92
C PRO A 77 -13.07 -27.16 32.99
N ARG A 78 -13.84 -27.95 33.78
CA ARG A 78 -15.30 -27.80 33.88
C ARG A 78 -15.76 -26.37 34.16
N ARG A 79 -15.03 -25.64 35.00
CA ARG A 79 -15.32 -24.23 35.32
C ARG A 79 -15.19 -23.33 34.09
N LEU A 80 -14.13 -23.50 33.29
CA LEU A 80 -13.93 -22.72 32.07
C LEU A 80 -14.98 -23.08 31.02
N THR A 81 -15.27 -24.37 30.81
CA THR A 81 -16.31 -24.82 29.87
C THR A 81 -17.67 -24.20 30.19
N GLN A 82 -18.07 -24.17 31.47
CA GLN A 82 -19.32 -23.52 31.90
C GLN A 82 -19.30 -22.01 31.64
N ARG A 83 -18.19 -21.32 31.95
CA ARG A 83 -18.03 -19.88 31.68
C ARG A 83 -18.12 -19.55 30.20
N LEU A 84 -17.51 -20.37 29.34
CA LEU A 84 -17.51 -20.17 27.89
C LEU A 84 -18.89 -20.43 27.27
N ARG A 85 -19.62 -21.45 27.74
CA ARG A 85 -21.01 -21.72 27.31
C ARG A 85 -21.95 -20.57 27.65
N ALA A 86 -21.76 -19.94 28.82
CA ALA A 86 -22.56 -18.81 29.26
C ALA A 86 -22.33 -17.50 28.46
N LEU A 87 -21.35 -17.46 27.54
CA LEU A 87 -21.09 -16.28 26.71
C LEU A 87 -22.13 -16.06 25.62
N HIS A 88 -22.83 -17.13 25.19
CA HIS A 88 -23.77 -17.07 24.10
C HIS A 88 -24.91 -18.08 24.29
N ASP A 89 -26.12 -17.58 24.47
CA ASP A 89 -27.33 -18.40 24.66
C ASP A 89 -27.95 -18.90 23.34
N GLY A 90 -27.39 -18.52 22.19
CA GLY A 90 -27.85 -18.95 20.87
C GLY A 90 -27.18 -20.24 20.38
N PRO A 91 -27.65 -20.82 19.27
CA PRO A 91 -27.09 -22.05 18.74
C PRO A 91 -25.62 -21.86 18.34
N THR A 92 -24.75 -22.78 18.73
CA THR A 92 -23.32 -22.70 18.40
C THR A 92 -23.09 -22.87 16.91
N THR A 93 -22.15 -22.10 16.37
CA THR A 93 -21.78 -22.13 14.96
C THR A 93 -20.94 -23.38 14.64
N GLY A 94 -21.12 -23.94 13.45
CA GLY A 94 -20.41 -25.13 13.00
C GLY A 94 -19.02 -24.86 12.44
N SER A 95 -18.70 -23.62 12.05
CA SER A 95 -17.40 -23.26 11.50
C SER A 95 -16.97 -21.81 11.80
N PRO A 96 -15.65 -21.51 11.75
CA PRO A 96 -15.16 -20.13 11.83
C PRO A 96 -15.80 -19.19 10.81
N ARG A 97 -16.12 -19.66 9.60
CA ARG A 97 -16.76 -18.83 8.56
C ARG A 97 -18.16 -18.43 8.97
N GLU A 98 -18.95 -19.39 9.45
CA GLU A 98 -20.30 -19.14 9.94
C GLU A 98 -20.30 -18.17 11.14
N SER A 99 -19.32 -18.29 12.04
CA SER A 99 -19.12 -17.35 13.15
C SER A 99 -18.87 -15.91 12.66
N VAL A 100 -18.06 -15.71 11.62
CA VAL A 100 -17.86 -14.37 11.04
C VAL A 100 -19.16 -13.82 10.46
N ASP A 101 -19.89 -14.65 9.71
CA ASP A 101 -21.13 -14.23 9.05
C ASP A 101 -22.22 -13.88 10.08
N ARG A 102 -22.34 -14.68 11.14
CA ARG A 102 -23.26 -14.44 12.24
C ARG A 102 -22.90 -13.19 13.03
N ALA A 103 -21.62 -13.00 13.37
CA ALA A 103 -21.12 -11.79 14.04
C ALA A 103 -21.34 -10.51 13.23
N ARG A 104 -21.41 -10.64 11.88
CA ARG A 104 -21.69 -9.53 10.95
C ARG A 104 -23.19 -9.23 10.86
N LYS A 105 -24.04 -10.25 10.70
CA LYS A 105 -25.50 -10.13 10.47
C LYS A 105 -26.29 -9.80 11.74
N HIS A 106 -25.97 -10.40 12.88
CA HIS A 106 -26.82 -10.34 14.09
C HIS A 106 -26.20 -9.49 15.22
N ARG A 107 -25.91 -8.21 14.93
CA ARG A 107 -25.14 -7.32 15.82
C ARG A 107 -25.73 -7.13 17.22
N ARG A 108 -27.06 -7.21 17.36
CA ARG A 108 -27.77 -7.05 18.65
C ARG A 108 -27.92 -8.35 19.45
N ALA A 109 -27.80 -9.50 18.80
CA ALA A 109 -27.98 -10.81 19.43
C ALA A 109 -26.66 -11.43 19.93
N VAL A 110 -25.51 -10.94 19.46
CA VAL A 110 -24.18 -11.42 19.87
C VAL A 110 -23.50 -10.35 20.71
N ALA A 111 -23.32 -10.64 22.00
CA ALA A 111 -22.60 -9.78 22.92
C ALA A 111 -21.11 -9.66 22.55
N ARG A 112 -20.49 -8.54 22.92
CA ARG A 112 -19.03 -8.36 22.77
C ARG A 112 -18.29 -9.27 23.75
N ALA A 113 -17.14 -9.78 23.32
CA ALA A 113 -16.28 -10.60 24.15
C ALA A 113 -15.88 -9.86 25.44
N PRO A 114 -16.04 -10.49 26.62
CA PRO A 114 -15.46 -9.99 27.85
C PRO A 114 -13.92 -9.88 27.77
N GLU A 115 -13.36 -8.93 28.50
CA GLU A 115 -11.91 -8.63 28.49
C GLU A 115 -11.03 -9.84 28.84
N TRP A 116 -11.48 -10.71 29.74
CA TRP A 116 -10.71 -11.89 30.16
C TRP A 116 -10.50 -12.93 29.05
N LEU A 117 -11.27 -12.89 27.95
CA LEU A 117 -11.01 -13.75 26.77
C LEU A 117 -9.81 -13.28 25.96
N GLY A 118 -9.39 -12.03 26.15
CA GLY A 118 -8.39 -11.38 25.34
C GLY A 118 -8.97 -10.69 24.10
N THR A 119 -8.14 -10.53 23.09
CA THR A 119 -8.47 -9.87 21.83
C THR A 119 -7.82 -10.56 20.65
N ILE A 120 -8.35 -10.32 19.45
CA ILE A 120 -7.75 -10.77 18.20
C ILE A 120 -6.98 -9.60 17.62
N ARG A 121 -5.69 -9.81 17.35
CA ARG A 121 -4.79 -8.85 16.70
C ARG A 121 -4.43 -9.31 15.28
N PRO A 122 -5.20 -8.89 14.25
CA PRO A 122 -4.99 -9.33 12.88
C PRO A 122 -3.58 -9.06 12.34
N GLY A 123 -3.01 -7.89 12.69
CA GLY A 123 -1.66 -7.51 12.26
C GLY A 123 -0.60 -8.52 12.69
N THR A 124 -0.62 -8.94 13.97
CA THR A 124 0.35 -9.90 14.49
C THR A 124 0.19 -11.28 13.85
N LEU A 125 -1.05 -11.77 13.74
CA LEU A 125 -1.36 -13.07 13.14
C LEU A 125 -0.95 -13.16 11.66
N LEU A 126 -1.18 -12.09 10.90
CA LEU A 126 -0.84 -12.04 9.47
C LEU A 126 0.66 -11.78 9.23
N ALA A 127 1.34 -11.03 10.09
CA ALA A 127 2.79 -10.87 10.06
C ALA A 127 3.49 -12.23 10.19
N HIS A 128 3.02 -13.03 11.14
CA HIS A 128 3.67 -14.28 11.49
C HIS A 128 3.38 -15.42 10.51
N ALA A 129 2.16 -15.46 9.97
CA ALA A 129 1.79 -16.36 8.89
C ALA A 129 2.85 -16.31 7.78
N ARG A 130 3.22 -15.11 7.30
CA ARG A 130 4.22 -14.94 6.23
C ARG A 130 5.67 -15.25 6.61
N GLY A 131 6.01 -15.32 7.91
CA GLY A 131 7.37 -15.59 8.38
C GLY A 131 7.75 -17.07 8.43
N THR A 132 6.79 -17.98 8.30
CA THR A 132 6.99 -19.45 8.38
C THR A 132 7.00 -20.14 7.02
N TRP A 133 6.91 -19.38 5.93
CA TRP A 133 7.00 -19.90 4.57
C TRP A 133 8.16 -19.19 3.87
N GLU A 134 9.33 -19.82 3.86
CA GLU A 134 10.23 -19.64 2.73
C GLU A 134 9.45 -20.06 1.50
N THR A 135 9.23 -19.13 0.58
CA THR A 135 8.56 -19.43 -0.68
C THR A 135 9.46 -20.31 -1.53
N SER A 136 9.32 -21.63 -1.39
CA SER A 136 9.67 -22.57 -2.44
C SER A 136 8.41 -22.91 -3.24
N PRO A 137 8.41 -22.69 -4.57
CA PRO A 137 7.31 -23.10 -5.43
C PRO A 137 7.35 -24.61 -5.65
N GLY A 138 6.43 -25.32 -5.01
CA GLY A 138 6.21 -26.74 -5.24
C GLY A 138 5.93 -27.44 -3.93
N ASP A 139 4.65 -27.52 -3.57
CA ASP A 139 4.03 -28.69 -2.92
C ASP A 139 2.63 -28.33 -2.43
N VAL A 140 1.65 -28.45 -3.34
CA VAL A 140 0.29 -28.85 -2.95
C VAL A 140 -0.23 -29.76 -4.06
N ARG A 141 0.13 -31.04 -3.99
CA ARG A 141 -0.76 -32.11 -4.42
C ARG A 141 -1.44 -32.61 -3.15
N ASP A 142 -2.75 -32.54 -3.09
CA ASP A 142 -3.50 -33.50 -2.29
C ASP A 142 -4.88 -33.77 -2.89
N ASP A 143 -5.17 -35.07 -2.91
CA ASP A 143 -6.35 -35.76 -3.40
C ASP A 143 -7.50 -35.62 -2.39
N GLY A 144 -8.76 -35.50 -2.85
CA GLY A 144 -9.89 -35.60 -1.91
C GLY A 144 -11.25 -35.24 -2.48
N ARG A 145 -12.06 -36.27 -2.74
CA ARG A 145 -13.40 -36.28 -3.35
C ARG A 145 -14.42 -35.33 -2.67
N PRO A 146 -15.36 -34.71 -3.41
CA PRO A 146 -16.47 -33.96 -2.83
C PRO A 146 -17.58 -34.91 -2.33
N ALA A 147 -18.16 -34.57 -1.17
CA ALA A 147 -19.34 -35.21 -0.61
C ALA A 147 -20.62 -34.55 -1.17
N GLU A 148 -21.64 -35.38 -1.37
CA GLU A 148 -22.92 -35.08 -2.02
C GLU A 148 -23.85 -34.16 -1.20
N ASP A 149 -24.62 -33.34 -1.92
CA ASP A 149 -25.64 -32.43 -1.43
C ASP A 149 -26.87 -33.17 -0.88
N VAL A 150 -27.47 -32.64 0.19
CA VAL A 150 -28.80 -33.06 0.67
C VAL A 150 -29.70 -31.83 0.75
N ASP A 151 -30.71 -31.84 -0.11
CA ASP A 151 -31.85 -30.91 -0.12
C ASP A 151 -32.71 -31.05 1.15
N ALA A 152 -33.22 -29.92 1.63
CA ALA A 152 -34.43 -29.89 2.45
C ALA A 152 -35.23 -28.60 2.17
N SER A 153 -36.42 -28.83 1.64
CA SER A 153 -37.49 -27.92 1.27
C SER A 153 -38.35 -27.46 2.47
N ASP A 154 -38.76 -26.19 2.40
CA ASP A 154 -40.05 -25.53 2.72
C ASP A 154 -40.86 -25.85 4.00
N GLU A 155 -41.21 -24.81 4.77
CA GLU A 155 -42.56 -24.19 4.77
C GLU A 155 -42.73 -23.09 5.86
N ASP A 156 -42.96 -21.87 5.36
CA ASP A 156 -43.84 -20.75 5.74
C ASP A 156 -44.26 -20.37 7.19
N GLY A 157 -44.24 -19.05 7.41
CA GLY A 157 -44.90 -18.33 8.49
C GLY A 157 -44.69 -16.81 8.39
N GLU A 158 -45.57 -16.13 7.66
CA GLU A 158 -45.56 -14.69 7.36
C GLU A 158 -45.94 -13.79 8.56
N GLU A 159 -45.28 -12.64 8.70
CA GLU A 159 -45.95 -11.33 8.73
C GLU A 159 -44.96 -10.18 8.41
N SER A 160 -45.36 -9.35 7.44
CA SER A 160 -44.67 -8.22 6.82
C SER A 160 -44.32 -7.06 7.80
N SER A 161 -43.29 -6.25 7.62
CA SER A 161 -43.22 -5.25 6.55
C SER A 161 -41.89 -4.46 6.52
N VAL A 162 -41.57 -3.99 5.31
CA VAL A 162 -40.63 -2.90 4.94
C VAL A 162 -39.12 -3.21 4.99
N PHE A 163 -38.61 -3.86 3.94
CA PHE A 163 -37.53 -3.34 3.06
C PHE A 163 -37.24 -4.39 1.98
N ALA A 164 -37.94 -4.28 0.84
CA ALA A 164 -37.62 -5.03 -0.38
C ALA A 164 -37.00 -4.06 -1.37
N GLY A 165 -35.79 -4.38 -1.83
CA GLY A 165 -35.07 -3.60 -2.82
C GLY A 165 -33.65 -4.12 -3.04
N LEU A 166 -33.55 -5.18 -3.83
CA LEU A 166 -32.37 -5.69 -4.55
C LEU A 166 -31.53 -6.78 -3.84
N GLY A 167 -32.09 -8.00 -3.88
CA GLY A 167 -31.32 -9.23 -4.06
C GLY A 167 -31.62 -9.85 -5.43
N GLY A 168 -30.62 -10.52 -6.01
CA GLY A 168 -30.64 -11.24 -7.29
C GLY A 168 -29.69 -10.59 -8.31
N GLU A 169 -28.71 -11.24 -8.96
CA GLU A 169 -28.36 -12.65 -9.12
C GLU A 169 -26.84 -12.76 -9.38
N GLY A 170 -26.31 -14.00 -9.32
CA GLY A 170 -24.89 -14.38 -9.24
C GLY A 170 -23.87 -13.54 -10.01
N GLY A 171 -23.00 -12.85 -9.27
CA GLY A 171 -21.83 -12.13 -9.78
C GLY A 171 -20.55 -12.62 -9.14
N ASP A 172 -19.62 -13.12 -9.96
CA ASP A 172 -18.35 -13.72 -9.58
C ASP A 172 -17.48 -12.70 -8.80
N THR A 173 -17.39 -12.89 -7.49
CA THR A 173 -16.87 -11.91 -6.51
C THR A 173 -15.34 -11.82 -6.55
N ALA A 174 -14.74 -10.66 -6.26
CA ALA A 174 -13.27 -10.52 -6.17
C ALA A 174 -12.64 -11.50 -5.16
N LEU A 175 -13.41 -11.94 -4.15
CA LEU A 175 -13.05 -12.99 -3.20
C LEU A 175 -12.94 -14.39 -3.83
N SER A 176 -13.75 -14.72 -4.85
CA SER A 176 -13.69 -16.00 -5.57
C SER A 176 -12.45 -16.06 -6.48
N ARG A 177 -11.94 -14.91 -6.96
CA ARG A 177 -10.66 -14.80 -7.67
C ARG A 177 -9.44 -14.90 -6.75
N LEU A 178 -9.52 -14.33 -5.54
CA LEU A 178 -8.54 -14.54 -4.47
C LEU A 178 -8.47 -16.04 -4.06
N LEU A 179 -9.62 -16.71 -4.01
CA LEU A 179 -9.70 -18.15 -3.73
C LEU A 179 -9.11 -19.01 -4.86
N ARG A 180 -9.29 -18.63 -6.14
CA ARG A 180 -8.66 -19.34 -7.29
C ARG A 180 -7.14 -19.17 -7.36
N SER A 181 -6.63 -18.05 -6.85
CA SER A 181 -5.19 -17.78 -6.71
C SER A 181 -4.55 -18.56 -5.54
N LEU A 182 -5.32 -18.77 -4.46
CA LEU A 182 -4.88 -19.50 -3.26
C LEU A 182 -5.14 -21.01 -3.30
N LEU A 183 -6.09 -21.48 -4.12
CA LEU A 183 -6.39 -22.89 -4.36
C LEU A 183 -6.05 -23.19 -5.82
N GLY A 184 -4.79 -23.55 -6.07
CA GLY A 184 -4.29 -23.92 -7.39
C GLY A 184 -5.20 -24.95 -8.06
N THR A 185 -6.05 -24.50 -8.97
CA THR A 185 -6.90 -25.33 -9.81
C THR A 185 -6.72 -24.89 -11.24
N SER A 186 -5.82 -25.58 -11.95
CA SER A 186 -5.72 -25.51 -13.39
C SER A 186 -7.02 -26.02 -14.00
N THR A 187 -7.82 -25.14 -14.59
CA THR A 187 -8.81 -25.57 -15.58
C THR A 187 -8.05 -25.98 -16.84
N GLY A 188 -7.60 -27.22 -16.85
CA GLY A 188 -7.39 -27.97 -18.08
C GLY A 188 -8.77 -28.37 -18.62
N ARG A 189 -9.00 -28.06 -19.90
CA ARG A 189 -10.02 -28.73 -20.70
C ARG A 189 -9.33 -29.20 -21.97
N ASP A 190 -8.90 -30.46 -21.93
CA ASP A 190 -8.72 -31.24 -23.15
C ASP A 190 -10.10 -31.74 -23.57
N ASP A 191 -10.44 -31.54 -24.84
CA ASP A 191 -11.20 -32.53 -25.59
C ASP A 191 -10.55 -32.67 -26.97
N THR A 192 -10.09 -33.89 -27.20
CA THR A 192 -9.42 -34.42 -28.37
C THR A 192 -10.31 -34.44 -29.61
N ALA A 193 -9.78 -33.99 -30.76
CA ALA A 193 -10.09 -34.59 -32.06
C ALA A 193 -8.83 -34.56 -32.94
N ALA A 194 -8.52 -35.74 -33.48
CA ALA A 194 -7.27 -36.13 -34.11
C ALA A 194 -7.14 -35.71 -35.60
N ARG A 195 -5.92 -35.99 -36.12
CA ARG A 195 -5.41 -35.89 -37.50
C ARG A 195 -4.88 -34.49 -37.84
N GLY A 196 -3.67 -34.29 -38.33
CA GLY A 196 -2.66 -35.18 -38.90
C GLY A 196 -1.81 -34.32 -39.84
N GLY A 197 -0.49 -34.41 -39.74
CA GLY A 197 0.28 -34.61 -40.96
C GLY A 197 1.26 -33.47 -41.21
N GLU A 198 2.39 -33.88 -41.76
CA GLU A 198 3.64 -33.16 -42.02
C GLU A 198 3.49 -31.94 -42.93
N GLU A 199 4.44 -30.99 -42.81
CA GLU A 199 5.34 -30.53 -43.88
C GLU A 199 5.85 -29.08 -43.63
N LEU A 200 7.17 -28.96 -43.40
CA LEU A 200 7.97 -27.87 -43.98
C LEU A 200 7.93 -28.04 -45.52
N PRO A 201 8.15 -27.03 -46.41
CA PRO A 201 9.23 -26.04 -46.28
C PRO A 201 9.05 -24.69 -47.06
N VAL A 202 10.14 -23.90 -47.09
CA VAL A 202 10.50 -22.84 -48.08
C VAL A 202 9.62 -21.58 -48.07
N GLY A 203 10.10 -20.37 -47.74
CA GLY A 203 11.37 -19.76 -48.10
C GLY A 203 11.09 -18.59 -49.05
N ARG A 204 11.48 -17.36 -48.69
CA ARG A 204 11.84 -16.32 -49.67
C ARG A 204 12.66 -15.21 -49.01
N ARG A 205 13.91 -15.14 -49.47
CA ARG A 205 14.86 -14.04 -49.28
C ARG A 205 14.50 -12.88 -50.20
N ALA A 206 14.74 -11.64 -49.75
CA ALA A 206 15.35 -10.57 -50.53
C ALA A 206 15.82 -9.42 -49.61
N PRO A 207 16.86 -8.64 -49.98
CA PRO A 207 17.99 -8.45 -49.07
C PRO A 207 18.50 -6.99 -48.92
N ARG A 208 19.53 -6.83 -48.05
CA ARG A 208 20.60 -5.80 -48.04
C ARG A 208 20.16 -4.38 -47.60
N ARG A 209 20.92 -3.61 -46.80
CA ARG A 209 22.37 -3.55 -46.50
C ARG A 209 22.57 -2.58 -45.32
N ALA A 210 23.35 -2.92 -44.29
CA ALA A 210 24.08 -1.94 -43.48
C ALA A 210 25.27 -2.60 -42.75
N ARG A 211 26.44 -2.47 -43.38
CA ARG A 211 27.79 -2.24 -42.83
C ARG A 211 28.16 -2.86 -41.46
N GLU A 212 28.98 -3.91 -41.53
CA GLU A 212 29.85 -4.38 -40.46
C GLU A 212 31.00 -3.39 -40.19
N LEU A 213 31.32 -3.20 -38.90
CA LEU A 213 32.68 -2.95 -38.42
C LEU A 213 32.79 -3.43 -36.97
N GLY A 214 33.58 -4.50 -36.77
CA GLY A 214 34.40 -4.72 -35.58
C GLY A 214 33.75 -5.30 -34.32
N ARG A 215 33.64 -6.64 -34.24
CA ARG A 215 33.50 -7.37 -32.98
C ARG A 215 34.84 -7.41 -32.24
N SER A 216 34.88 -6.95 -31.00
CA SER A 216 35.68 -7.57 -29.94
C SER A 216 34.72 -8.20 -28.94
N GLY A 217 34.82 -9.52 -28.79
CA GLY A 217 33.88 -10.32 -28.03
C GLY A 217 34.09 -10.19 -26.53
N GLY A 218 33.09 -9.65 -25.83
CA GLY A 218 32.80 -9.98 -24.44
C GLY A 218 31.51 -10.81 -24.42
N ARG A 219 31.58 -12.05 -23.92
CA ARG A 219 30.38 -12.86 -23.62
C ARG A 219 29.49 -12.05 -22.67
N PRO A 220 28.16 -11.97 -22.88
CA PRO A 220 27.29 -11.52 -21.81
C PRO A 220 27.33 -12.61 -20.75
N VAL A 221 28.06 -12.33 -19.66
CA VAL A 221 27.82 -13.03 -18.41
C VAL A 221 26.39 -12.63 -18.04
N GLY A 222 25.47 -13.60 -18.07
CA GLY A 222 24.14 -13.41 -17.53
C GLY A 222 24.32 -12.96 -16.08
N ALA A 223 24.10 -11.68 -15.82
CA ALA A 223 23.94 -11.18 -14.48
C ALA A 223 22.62 -11.78 -14.00
N THR A 224 22.71 -12.92 -13.32
CA THR A 224 21.74 -13.27 -12.30
C THR A 224 21.68 -12.06 -11.38
N THR A 225 20.59 -11.29 -11.49
CA THR A 225 20.30 -10.21 -10.56
C THR A 225 20.09 -10.87 -9.20
N GLU A 226 21.18 -11.04 -8.45
CA GLU A 226 21.12 -11.32 -7.03
C GLU A 226 20.25 -10.23 -6.42
N SER A 227 19.05 -10.61 -5.95
CA SER A 227 18.19 -9.72 -5.19
C SER A 227 19.03 -9.17 -4.05
N SER A 228 19.31 -7.86 -4.06
CA SER A 228 19.96 -7.23 -2.91
C SER A 228 19.11 -7.52 -1.66
N PRO A 229 19.76 -7.82 -0.52
CA PRO A 229 19.02 -8.07 0.71
C PRO A 229 18.17 -6.84 1.04
N PRO A 230 16.95 -7.03 1.54
CA PRO A 230 16.03 -5.93 1.76
C PRO A 230 16.61 -4.95 2.81
N SER A 231 16.71 -3.66 2.46
CA SER A 231 17.22 -2.65 3.38
C SER A 231 16.22 -2.44 4.50
N THR A 232 16.70 -2.52 5.75
CA THR A 232 15.86 -2.41 6.94
C THR A 232 16.26 -1.19 7.76
N HIS A 233 15.26 -0.40 8.15
CA HIS A 233 15.40 0.88 8.84
C HIS A 233 14.50 0.92 10.06
N ARG A 234 14.98 1.52 11.15
CA ARG A 234 14.19 1.71 12.37
C ARG A 234 13.83 3.17 12.55
N TYR A 235 12.60 3.41 12.99
CA TYR A 235 12.04 4.74 13.19
C TYR A 235 11.40 4.87 14.57
N PRO A 236 11.47 6.07 15.17
CA PRO A 236 10.71 6.36 16.37
C PRO A 236 9.22 6.48 16.05
N GLU A 237 8.38 6.21 17.04
CA GLU A 237 6.93 6.44 17.01
C GLU A 237 6.55 7.42 18.12
N TRP A 238 5.76 8.43 17.80
CA TRP A 238 5.32 9.44 18.77
C TRP A 238 4.10 8.95 19.54
N ASP A 239 4.21 8.95 20.87
CA ASP A 239 3.10 8.65 21.75
C ASP A 239 2.44 9.95 22.20
N GLY A 240 1.28 10.27 21.60
CA GLY A 240 0.52 11.48 21.88
C GLY A 240 -0.16 11.51 23.26
N ASP A 241 -0.36 10.34 23.88
CA ASP A 241 -0.93 10.24 25.22
C ASP A 241 0.13 10.53 26.29
N VAL A 242 1.35 10.02 26.08
CA VAL A 242 2.47 10.20 27.02
C VAL A 242 3.34 11.42 26.68
N GLY A 243 3.23 11.97 25.47
CA GLY A 243 4.02 13.11 25.01
C GLY A 243 5.51 12.80 24.80
N ARG A 244 5.84 11.56 24.41
CA ARG A 244 7.24 11.12 24.21
C ARG A 244 7.39 10.19 23.00
N TYR A 245 8.62 10.12 22.47
CA TYR A 245 8.95 9.13 21.43
C TYR A 245 9.27 7.76 22.03
N ARG A 246 8.72 6.72 21.41
CA ARG A 246 9.21 5.35 21.52
C ARG A 246 10.31 5.17 20.49
N ARG A 247 11.57 5.04 20.94
CA ARG A 247 12.75 4.94 20.06
C ARG A 247 12.80 3.57 19.38
N ASP A 248 13.28 3.55 18.13
CA ASP A 248 13.50 2.34 17.33
C ASP A 248 12.31 1.36 17.34
N TRP A 249 11.10 1.93 17.39
CA TRP A 249 9.87 1.19 17.65
C TRP A 249 9.31 0.55 16.38
N CYS A 250 9.42 1.25 15.25
CA CYS A 250 8.92 0.81 13.96
C CYS A 250 10.06 0.36 13.07
N THR A 251 9.92 -0.82 12.47
CA THR A 251 10.84 -1.36 11.48
C THR A 251 10.20 -1.25 10.10
N VAL A 252 10.90 -0.55 9.20
CA VAL A 252 10.54 -0.38 7.80
C VAL A 252 11.54 -1.12 6.93
N THR A 253 11.05 -1.93 6.01
CA THR A 253 11.85 -2.72 5.09
C THR A 253 11.52 -2.36 3.65
N GLU A 254 12.53 -2.01 2.86
CA GLU A 254 12.37 -1.79 1.42
C GLU A 254 12.47 -3.11 0.68
N HIS A 255 11.55 -3.33 -0.25
CA HIS A 255 11.49 -4.51 -1.09
C HIS A 255 11.57 -4.10 -2.56
N ASP A 256 12.53 -4.68 -3.25
CA ASP A 256 12.61 -4.66 -4.70
C ASP A 256 11.80 -5.82 -5.27
N PRO A 257 10.61 -5.57 -5.85
CA PRO A 257 9.80 -6.64 -6.40
C PRO A 257 10.56 -7.32 -7.56
N ALA A 258 10.48 -8.66 -7.58
CA ALA A 258 11.19 -9.50 -8.54
C ALA A 258 10.91 -9.09 -10.00
N PRO A 259 11.86 -9.33 -10.94
CA PRO A 259 11.65 -9.11 -12.36
C PRO A 259 10.39 -9.82 -12.87
N VAL A 260 9.55 -9.11 -13.61
CA VAL A 260 8.23 -9.59 -14.01
C VAL A 260 8.23 -10.06 -15.47
N GLU A 261 8.01 -11.35 -15.71
CA GLU A 261 8.03 -11.97 -17.05
C GLU A 261 6.71 -11.79 -17.85
N HIS A 262 5.56 -11.56 -17.19
CA HIS A 262 4.23 -11.52 -17.85
C HIS A 262 3.69 -10.11 -18.19
N ASP A 263 2.75 -10.06 -19.15
CA ASP A 263 2.60 -8.95 -20.10
C ASP A 263 1.65 -7.78 -19.76
N THR A 264 0.89 -7.81 -18.65
CA THR A 264 -0.10 -6.76 -18.36
C THR A 264 0.49 -5.53 -17.65
N ALA A 265 1.06 -4.62 -18.44
CA ALA A 265 1.27 -3.24 -18.01
C ALA A 265 -0.05 -2.48 -18.10
N LEU A 266 -0.41 -1.71 -17.07
CA LEU A 266 -1.52 -0.76 -17.18
C LEU A 266 -1.03 0.48 -17.91
N GLU A 267 -1.67 0.80 -19.03
CA GLU A 267 -1.46 2.05 -19.73
C GLU A 267 -2.47 3.07 -19.22
N TYR A 268 -1.94 4.16 -18.65
CA TYR A 268 -2.73 5.32 -18.26
C TYR A 268 -2.59 6.37 -19.36
N PRO A 269 -3.70 6.93 -19.87
CA PRO A 269 -3.65 7.97 -20.89
C PRO A 269 -2.78 9.14 -20.44
N ARG A 270 -1.93 9.63 -21.35
CA ARG A 270 -1.12 10.83 -21.12
C ARG A 270 -2.04 12.04 -20.97
N ASP A 271 -1.92 12.75 -19.86
CA ASP A 271 -2.73 13.93 -19.55
C ASP A 271 -1.93 15.22 -19.78
N GLU A 272 -2.10 15.81 -20.97
CA GLU A 272 -1.44 17.07 -21.36
C GLU A 272 -1.81 18.27 -20.50
N ARG A 273 -2.96 18.22 -19.80
CA ARG A 273 -3.34 19.29 -18.86
C ARG A 273 -2.56 19.13 -17.56
N LEU A 274 -2.51 17.91 -17.03
CA LEU A 274 -1.70 17.59 -15.85
C LEU A 274 -0.23 17.95 -16.06
N LEU A 275 0.34 17.56 -17.20
CA LEU A 275 1.73 17.86 -17.54
C LEU A 275 2.01 19.36 -17.55
N ARG A 276 1.14 20.17 -18.16
CA ARG A 276 1.28 21.63 -18.16
C ARG A 276 1.17 22.26 -16.78
N GLU A 277 0.34 21.70 -15.90
CA GLU A 277 0.21 22.18 -14.53
C GLU A 277 1.44 21.80 -13.68
N ILE A 278 1.96 20.57 -13.83
CA ILE A 278 3.18 20.12 -13.14
C ILE A 278 4.43 20.86 -13.66
N ALA A 279 4.52 21.14 -14.96
CA ALA A 279 5.63 21.90 -15.54
C ALA A 279 5.77 23.32 -14.97
N ARG A 280 4.76 23.82 -14.23
CA ARG A 280 4.81 25.12 -13.52
C ARG A 280 5.28 24.99 -12.07
N LEU A 281 5.66 23.81 -11.62
CA LEU A 281 6.17 23.49 -10.28
C LEU A 281 7.67 23.23 -10.34
N GLY A 282 8.38 23.52 -9.24
CA GLY A 282 9.82 23.20 -9.15
C GLY A 282 10.72 23.95 -10.13
N VAL A 283 10.20 25.00 -10.77
CA VAL A 283 10.89 25.72 -11.84
C VAL A 283 11.99 26.61 -11.27
N VAL A 284 13.22 26.39 -11.72
CA VAL A 284 14.40 27.19 -11.41
C VAL A 284 14.93 27.89 -12.66
N PRO A 285 15.58 29.06 -12.52
CA PRO A 285 16.26 29.71 -13.63
C PRO A 285 17.35 28.80 -14.21
N GLU A 286 17.23 28.48 -15.49
CA GLU A 286 18.20 27.71 -16.26
C GLU A 286 18.80 28.58 -17.37
N ARG A 287 20.08 28.36 -17.65
CA ARG A 287 20.83 29.11 -18.66
C ARG A 287 20.69 28.43 -20.01
N HIS A 288 19.95 29.05 -20.92
CA HIS A 288 19.81 28.62 -22.31
C HIS A 288 20.88 29.28 -23.15
N ARG A 289 21.71 28.47 -23.79
CA ARG A 289 22.89 28.90 -24.57
C ARG A 289 22.68 28.67 -26.06
N ARG A 290 23.58 29.22 -26.88
CA ARG A 290 23.56 29.10 -28.34
C ARG A 290 22.22 29.52 -28.95
N LEU A 291 21.75 30.70 -28.57
CA LEU A 291 20.52 31.30 -29.07
C LEU A 291 20.82 32.38 -30.12
N PRO A 292 19.90 32.61 -31.08
CA PRO A 292 20.03 33.69 -32.06
C PRO A 292 19.88 35.09 -31.43
N ASP A 293 19.20 35.17 -30.28
CA ASP A 293 18.98 36.38 -29.50
C ASP A 293 18.86 36.05 -28.01
N GLY A 294 19.24 36.97 -27.13
CA GLY A 294 19.25 36.76 -25.69
C GLY A 294 19.86 37.93 -24.90
N ASP A 295 19.83 37.83 -23.58
CA ASP A 295 20.19 38.93 -22.67
C ASP A 295 21.71 39.18 -22.62
N THR A 296 22.51 38.13 -22.88
CA THR A 296 23.98 38.16 -22.79
C THR A 296 24.62 37.32 -23.90
N LEU A 297 25.92 37.52 -24.16
CA LEU A 297 26.66 36.73 -25.14
C LEU A 297 27.20 35.44 -24.51
N ASP A 298 26.95 34.30 -25.15
CA ASP A 298 27.64 33.04 -24.86
C ASP A 298 29.05 33.12 -25.47
N VAL A 299 30.04 33.38 -24.62
CA VAL A 299 31.45 33.48 -25.00
C VAL A 299 31.94 32.23 -25.74
N THR A 300 31.45 31.04 -25.37
CA THR A 300 31.86 29.79 -26.03
C THR A 300 31.33 29.73 -27.45
N ALA A 301 30.04 30.05 -27.63
CA ALA A 301 29.43 30.08 -28.95
C ALA A 301 30.00 31.20 -29.85
N LEU A 302 30.39 32.33 -29.25
CA LEU A 302 31.06 33.41 -29.97
C LEU A 302 32.47 33.00 -30.46
N ILE A 303 33.22 32.26 -29.64
CA ILE A 303 34.51 31.68 -30.03
C ILE A 303 34.31 30.68 -31.18
N ASP A 304 33.35 29.76 -31.05
CA ASP A 304 33.03 28.80 -32.10
C ASP A 304 32.69 29.50 -33.42
N LEU A 305 31.84 30.53 -33.39
CA LEU A 305 31.49 31.32 -34.57
C LEU A 305 32.71 32.03 -35.18
N ALA A 306 33.62 32.56 -34.35
CA ALA A 306 34.84 33.20 -34.83
C ALA A 306 35.79 32.19 -35.51
N ILE A 307 35.85 30.95 -35.01
CA ILE A 307 36.58 29.85 -35.63
C ILE A 307 35.93 29.49 -36.97
N ASP A 308 34.61 29.27 -36.99
CA ASP A 308 33.86 28.89 -38.20
C ASP A 308 34.04 29.92 -39.33
N ARG A 309 33.95 31.22 -38.99
CA ARG A 309 34.19 32.30 -39.96
C ARG A 309 35.60 32.30 -40.53
N ARG A 310 36.61 31.89 -39.75
CA ARG A 310 38.00 31.79 -40.21
C ARG A 310 38.27 30.53 -41.03
N THR A 311 37.54 29.45 -40.79
CA THR A 311 37.66 28.19 -41.52
C THR A 311 36.78 28.12 -42.77
N GLY A 312 35.97 29.15 -43.03
CA GLY A 312 35.06 29.23 -44.18
C GLY A 312 33.77 28.43 -44.00
N THR A 313 33.46 28.02 -42.77
CA THR A 313 32.21 27.31 -42.44
C THR A 313 31.14 28.35 -42.10
N SER A 314 30.00 28.30 -42.80
CA SER A 314 28.86 29.18 -42.49
C SER A 314 27.91 28.48 -41.53
N THR A 315 27.92 28.91 -40.27
CA THR A 315 26.98 28.48 -39.22
C THR A 315 26.04 29.63 -38.86
N GLU A 316 24.84 29.29 -38.38
CA GLU A 316 23.88 30.28 -37.88
C GLU A 316 24.48 31.06 -36.69
N ASN A 317 24.26 32.39 -36.63
CA ASN A 317 24.76 33.27 -35.56
C ASN A 317 24.00 33.04 -34.24
N ARG A 318 24.26 31.92 -33.59
CA ARG A 318 23.66 31.52 -32.32
C ARG A 318 24.61 31.79 -31.15
N VAL A 319 24.88 33.08 -30.88
CA VAL A 319 25.93 33.53 -29.94
C VAL A 319 25.39 34.11 -28.63
N TYR A 320 24.07 34.10 -28.44
CA TYR A 320 23.46 34.64 -27.24
C TYR A 320 23.05 33.56 -26.25
N GLU A 321 22.82 34.00 -25.03
CA GLU A 321 22.26 33.21 -23.95
C GLU A 321 21.30 34.03 -23.09
N THR A 322 20.38 33.35 -22.43
CA THR A 322 19.36 33.94 -21.56
C THR A 322 19.12 33.02 -20.37
N ARG A 323 18.67 33.58 -19.24
CA ARG A 323 18.25 32.81 -18.06
C ARG A 323 16.73 32.76 -18.03
N ARG A 324 16.16 31.57 -18.27
CA ARG A 324 14.70 31.37 -18.28
C ARG A 324 14.29 30.41 -17.17
N PRO A 325 13.17 30.65 -16.48
CA PRO A 325 12.64 29.71 -15.50
C PRO A 325 12.11 28.49 -16.25
N THR A 326 12.98 27.51 -16.45
CA THR A 326 12.74 26.32 -17.30
C THR A 326 13.42 25.07 -16.76
N GLY A 327 14.38 25.24 -15.83
CA GLY A 327 15.02 24.11 -15.19
C GLY A 327 14.08 23.50 -14.17
N HIS A 328 14.09 22.18 -14.07
CA HIS A 328 13.31 21.41 -13.12
C HIS A 328 14.22 20.90 -12.01
N ASP A 329 14.06 21.45 -10.80
CA ASP A 329 14.84 21.07 -9.63
C ASP A 329 13.91 20.70 -8.47
N LEU A 330 13.13 19.64 -8.67
CA LEU A 330 12.25 19.05 -7.66
C LEU A 330 12.53 17.56 -7.48
N GLY A 331 12.45 17.11 -6.22
CA GLY A 331 12.53 15.72 -5.81
C GLY A 331 11.18 15.28 -5.27
N VAL A 332 10.51 14.35 -5.95
CA VAL A 332 9.14 13.96 -5.61
C VAL A 332 9.10 12.50 -5.20
N LEU A 333 8.49 12.19 -4.06
CA LEU A 333 8.17 10.82 -3.68
C LEU A 333 6.66 10.65 -3.65
N VAL A 334 6.12 9.83 -4.55
CA VAL A 334 4.72 9.42 -4.56
C VAL A 334 4.61 8.13 -3.73
N LEU A 335 4.00 8.23 -2.56
CA LEU A 335 3.77 7.14 -1.63
C LEU A 335 2.32 6.67 -1.75
N LEU A 336 2.11 5.54 -2.41
CA LEU A 336 0.79 4.91 -2.56
C LEU A 336 0.51 4.03 -1.34
N ASP A 337 -0.55 4.34 -0.58
CA ASP A 337 -1.07 3.45 0.44
C ASP A 337 -1.68 2.20 -0.23
N ALA A 338 -1.05 1.05 0.01
CA ALA A 338 -1.44 -0.26 -0.48
C ALA A 338 -1.98 -1.14 0.66
N SER A 339 -2.64 -0.54 1.64
CA SER A 339 -3.35 -1.23 2.73
C SER A 339 -4.72 -1.77 2.30
N GLY A 340 -5.25 -2.71 3.06
CA GLY A 340 -6.47 -3.45 2.73
C GLY A 340 -7.78 -2.65 2.75
N SER A 341 -7.81 -1.42 3.29
CA SER A 341 -9.01 -0.56 3.34
C SER A 341 -9.42 -0.01 1.96
N THR A 342 -8.54 -0.16 0.96
CA THR A 342 -8.70 0.40 -0.39
C THR A 342 -9.37 -0.58 -1.37
N GLY A 343 -9.70 -1.80 -0.93
CA GLY A 343 -10.26 -2.87 -1.78
C GLY A 343 -11.76 -2.79 -2.07
N GLU A 344 -12.48 -1.77 -1.60
CA GLU A 344 -13.93 -1.64 -1.86
C GLU A 344 -14.18 -1.22 -3.32
N SER A 345 -14.95 -2.03 -4.04
CA SER A 345 -15.60 -1.65 -5.30
C SER A 345 -16.92 -0.96 -4.93
N ASP A 346 -17.15 0.25 -5.43
CA ASP A 346 -18.50 0.83 -5.41
C ASP A 346 -19.47 -0.15 -6.07
N HIS A 347 -20.67 -0.28 -5.52
CA HIS A 347 -21.72 -1.24 -5.92
C HIS A 347 -22.35 -0.89 -7.31
N GLY A 348 -21.55 -0.48 -8.29
CA GLY A 348 -21.99 0.01 -9.60
C GLY A 348 -21.02 -0.24 -10.76
N GLY A 349 -20.12 -1.22 -10.65
CA GLY A 349 -19.26 -1.67 -11.77
C GLY A 349 -18.08 -0.74 -12.13
N GLY A 350 -17.77 0.25 -11.29
CA GLY A 350 -16.59 1.11 -11.45
C GLY A 350 -15.29 0.49 -10.91
N PRO A 351 -14.12 1.07 -11.23
CA PRO A 351 -12.85 0.64 -10.65
C PRO A 351 -12.89 0.71 -9.12
N SER A 352 -12.15 -0.16 -8.43
CA SER A 352 -12.00 -0.12 -6.97
C SER A 352 -11.35 1.18 -6.48
N VAL A 353 -11.52 1.52 -5.20
CA VAL A 353 -10.85 2.70 -4.59
C VAL A 353 -9.34 2.62 -4.80
N PHE A 354 -8.75 1.44 -4.58
CA PHE A 354 -7.33 1.21 -4.79
C PHE A 354 -6.90 1.39 -6.25
N GLU A 355 -7.68 0.91 -7.22
CA GLU A 355 -7.38 1.13 -8.64
C GLU A 355 -7.36 2.61 -9.01
N ALA A 356 -8.28 3.40 -8.45
CA ALA A 356 -8.33 4.83 -8.64
C ALA A 356 -7.14 5.56 -7.97
N GLN A 357 -6.76 5.14 -6.76
CA GLN A 357 -5.56 5.65 -6.07
C GLN A 357 -4.27 5.29 -6.84
N ARG A 358 -4.18 4.05 -7.33
CA ARG A 358 -3.08 3.59 -8.18
C ARG A 358 -2.98 4.39 -9.47
N GLU A 359 -4.13 4.72 -10.08
CA GLU A 359 -4.19 5.60 -11.24
C GLU A 359 -3.66 7.00 -10.93
N VAL A 360 -4.07 7.61 -9.82
CA VAL A 360 -3.54 8.90 -9.36
C VAL A 360 -2.02 8.83 -9.18
N ALA A 361 -1.52 7.79 -8.50
CA ALA A 361 -0.08 7.60 -8.29
C ALA A 361 0.67 7.44 -9.63
N ALA A 362 0.11 6.70 -10.59
CA ALA A 362 0.69 6.52 -11.91
C ALA A 362 0.74 7.84 -12.71
N ARG A 363 -0.37 8.60 -12.72
CA ARG A 363 -0.48 9.90 -13.41
C ARG A 363 0.51 10.91 -12.85
N LEU A 364 0.61 11.03 -11.53
CA LEU A 364 1.59 11.90 -10.87
C LEU A 364 3.03 11.48 -11.19
N THR A 365 3.35 10.19 -11.03
CA THR A 365 4.71 9.67 -11.28
C THR A 365 5.12 9.88 -12.73
N SER A 366 4.24 9.60 -13.70
CA SER A 366 4.49 9.85 -15.12
C SER A 366 4.73 11.33 -15.37
N ALA A 367 3.85 12.19 -14.89
CA ALA A 367 3.90 13.61 -15.21
C ALA A 367 5.12 14.33 -14.60
N PHE A 368 5.50 14.04 -13.35
CA PHE A 368 6.75 14.57 -12.79
C PHE A 368 7.99 14.04 -13.51
N THR A 369 8.02 12.75 -13.88
CA THR A 369 9.15 12.16 -14.60
C THR A 369 9.29 12.75 -16.02
N GLU A 370 8.18 12.95 -16.73
CA GLU A 370 8.17 13.51 -18.09
C GLU A 370 8.59 14.99 -18.13
N VAL A 371 8.25 15.75 -17.09
CA VAL A 371 8.66 17.15 -16.94
C VAL A 371 10.16 17.29 -16.63
N GLY A 372 10.80 16.22 -16.14
CA GLY A 372 12.23 16.19 -15.84
C GLY A 372 12.55 16.26 -14.35
N ASP A 373 11.55 16.18 -13.47
CA ASP A 373 11.76 16.10 -12.03
C ASP A 373 12.24 14.71 -11.61
N ARG A 374 12.99 14.65 -10.50
CA ARG A 374 13.43 13.38 -9.91
C ARG A 374 12.26 12.80 -9.11
N ALA A 375 11.46 11.97 -9.75
CA ALA A 375 10.27 11.37 -9.14
C ALA A 375 10.53 9.92 -8.72
N ALA A 376 10.09 9.50 -7.55
CA ALA A 376 10.09 8.12 -7.10
C ALA A 376 8.65 7.69 -6.77
N CYS A 377 8.37 6.40 -6.88
CA CYS A 377 7.08 5.82 -6.54
C CYS A 377 7.27 4.55 -5.72
N TYR A 378 6.58 4.49 -4.58
CA TYR A 378 6.63 3.37 -3.64
C TYR A 378 5.21 3.03 -3.17
N GLY A 379 4.91 1.74 -3.06
CA GLY A 379 3.77 1.25 -2.30
C GLY A 379 4.11 1.14 -0.81
N PHE A 380 3.16 1.44 0.06
CA PHE A 380 3.31 1.35 1.51
C PHE A 380 2.22 0.48 2.13
N ARG A 381 2.61 -0.39 3.06
CA ARG A 381 1.69 -1.21 3.87
C ARG A 381 2.40 -1.73 5.10
N SER A 382 1.67 -2.09 6.14
CA SER A 382 2.25 -2.57 7.40
C SER A 382 1.53 -3.78 8.01
N TRP A 383 2.26 -4.51 8.85
CA TRP A 383 1.77 -5.58 9.71
C TRP A 383 2.39 -5.45 11.11
N GLY A 384 1.81 -4.57 11.91
CA GLY A 384 2.37 -4.18 13.20
C GLY A 384 3.69 -3.41 13.08
N ARG A 385 4.23 -3.04 14.25
CA ARG A 385 5.43 -2.20 14.36
C ARG A 385 6.68 -2.81 13.70
N GLY A 386 6.79 -4.14 13.67
CA GLY A 386 7.99 -4.84 13.21
C GLY A 386 8.06 -5.06 11.70
N ALA A 387 6.99 -4.78 10.95
CA ALA A 387 6.88 -5.14 9.54
C ALA A 387 6.14 -4.09 8.72
N SER A 388 6.71 -2.89 8.61
CA SER A 388 6.29 -1.90 7.61
C SER A 388 7.07 -2.13 6.31
N GLN A 389 6.39 -2.17 5.17
CA GLN A 389 6.98 -2.48 3.87
C GLN A 389 6.89 -1.29 2.92
N PHE A 390 8.02 -0.98 2.27
CA PHE A 390 8.11 -0.09 1.13
C PHE A 390 8.35 -0.92 -0.12
N LEU A 391 7.35 -0.99 -0.99
CA LEU A 391 7.41 -1.74 -2.24
C LEU A 391 7.89 -0.81 -3.35
N ARG A 392 9.13 -0.97 -3.79
CA ARG A 392 9.73 -0.08 -4.78
C ARG A 392 9.07 -0.29 -6.15
N VAL A 393 8.43 0.75 -6.68
CA VAL A 393 7.91 0.77 -8.05
C VAL A 393 8.93 1.42 -8.99
N LYS A 394 9.45 2.58 -8.56
CA LYS A 394 10.37 3.41 -9.33
C LYS A 394 11.27 4.21 -8.37
N ASP A 395 12.59 4.20 -8.61
CA ASP A 395 13.54 5.10 -7.95
C ASP A 395 13.59 6.49 -8.60
N PHE A 396 14.15 7.47 -7.86
CA PHE A 396 14.24 8.87 -8.26
C PHE A 396 14.83 9.09 -9.66
N HIS A 397 15.90 8.36 -10.00
CA HIS A 397 16.64 8.50 -11.26
C HIS A 397 16.27 7.48 -12.33
N ALA A 398 15.45 6.47 -11.99
CA ALA A 398 15.00 5.48 -12.97
C ALA A 398 13.96 6.10 -13.93
N PRO A 399 13.79 5.60 -15.16
CA PRO A 399 12.65 5.98 -16.01
C PRO A 399 11.34 5.38 -15.45
N PHE A 400 10.19 6.00 -15.74
CA PHE A 400 8.87 5.39 -15.50
C PHE A 400 8.44 4.53 -16.69
N ASP A 401 9.26 3.52 -16.96
CA ASP A 401 9.16 2.62 -18.10
C ASP A 401 8.07 1.54 -17.92
N ARG A 402 8.00 0.63 -18.89
CA ARG A 402 7.05 -0.50 -18.86
C ARG A 402 7.24 -1.40 -17.63
N ALA A 403 8.47 -1.59 -17.16
CA ALA A 403 8.76 -2.43 -15.99
C ALA A 403 8.25 -1.76 -14.70
N ALA A 404 8.50 -0.47 -14.51
CA ALA A 404 7.95 0.29 -13.39
C ALA A 404 6.41 0.31 -13.41
N ARG A 405 5.79 0.52 -14.58
CA ARG A 405 4.33 0.47 -14.74
C ARG A 405 3.74 -0.90 -14.41
N ARG A 406 4.43 -2.00 -14.75
CA ARG A 406 4.05 -3.37 -14.36
C ARG A 406 4.15 -3.59 -12.85
N ARG A 407 5.22 -3.10 -12.20
CA ARG A 407 5.35 -3.17 -10.74
C ARG A 407 4.18 -2.45 -10.06
N LEU A 408 3.84 -1.25 -10.53
CA LEU A 408 2.70 -0.50 -10.02
C LEU A 408 1.39 -1.26 -10.22
N ALA A 409 1.15 -1.78 -11.43
CA ALA A 409 -0.04 -2.55 -11.79
C ALA A 409 -0.22 -3.85 -10.98
N ARG A 410 0.87 -4.41 -10.44
CA ARG A 410 0.85 -5.62 -9.60
C ARG A 410 0.83 -5.32 -8.11
N LEU A 411 0.88 -4.06 -7.70
CA LEU A 411 0.62 -3.75 -6.30
C LEU A 411 -0.80 -4.21 -5.97
N GLU A 412 -0.90 -5.05 -4.95
CA GLU A 412 -2.16 -5.53 -4.41
C GLU A 412 -2.37 -4.94 -3.01
N PRO A 413 -3.58 -4.44 -2.72
CA PRO A 413 -3.88 -3.92 -1.40
C PRO A 413 -3.83 -5.04 -0.37
N GLY A 414 -3.21 -4.78 0.78
CA GLY A 414 -3.11 -5.74 1.86
C GLY A 414 -2.40 -5.19 3.09
N GLY A 415 -2.67 -5.78 4.24
CA GLY A 415 -2.16 -5.27 5.51
C GLY A 415 -2.84 -3.98 5.93
N PHE A 416 -2.11 -3.17 6.68
CA PHE A 416 -2.57 -2.01 7.44
C PHE A 416 -1.74 -0.76 7.11
N THR A 417 -2.02 0.36 7.78
CA THR A 417 -1.40 1.67 7.50
C THR A 417 -0.81 2.29 8.77
N ARG A 418 0.44 1.94 9.10
CA ARG A 418 1.24 2.64 10.12
C ARG A 418 1.93 3.88 9.54
N LEU A 419 1.11 4.83 9.07
CA LEU A 419 1.52 5.95 8.19
C LEU A 419 2.65 6.81 8.77
N GLY A 420 2.73 7.05 10.08
CA GLY A 420 3.80 7.87 10.64
C GLY A 420 5.21 7.33 10.38
N ALA A 421 5.40 6.00 10.42
CA ALA A 421 6.65 5.37 10.00
C ALA A 421 6.90 5.54 8.50
N GLY A 422 5.84 5.44 7.68
CA GLY A 422 5.89 5.66 6.25
C GLY A 422 6.32 7.09 5.88
N VAL A 423 5.75 8.10 6.52
CA VAL A 423 6.11 9.50 6.32
C VAL A 423 7.57 9.74 6.68
N ARG A 424 8.04 9.28 7.84
CA ARG A 424 9.45 9.42 8.26
C ARG A 424 10.41 8.74 7.31
N HIS A 425 10.08 7.54 6.84
CA HIS A 425 10.91 6.84 5.87
C HIS A 425 10.93 7.54 4.51
N GLY A 426 9.77 7.98 4.01
CA GLY A 426 9.67 8.75 2.78
C GLY A 426 10.45 10.08 2.82
N SER A 427 10.37 10.81 3.93
CA SER A 427 11.18 12.01 4.16
C SER A 427 12.68 11.70 4.17
N ARG A 428 13.10 10.56 4.76
CA ARG A 428 14.50 10.12 4.70
C ARG A 428 14.94 9.84 3.28
N LEU A 429 14.14 9.10 2.49
CA LEU A 429 14.43 8.80 1.08
C LEU A 429 14.58 10.08 0.27
N LEU A 430 13.68 11.06 0.46
CA LEU A 430 13.80 12.37 -0.17
C LEU A 430 15.11 13.07 0.20
N ALA A 431 15.47 13.08 1.48
CA ALA A 431 16.69 13.72 1.95
C ALA A 431 17.98 13.04 1.45
N THR A 432 18.00 11.70 1.33
CA THR A 432 19.22 10.95 1.02
C THR A 432 19.38 10.60 -0.46
N ALA A 433 18.29 10.49 -1.22
CA ALA A 433 18.31 9.95 -2.58
C ALA A 433 17.72 10.88 -3.65
N ALA A 434 16.93 11.90 -3.29
CA ALA A 434 16.34 12.79 -4.31
C ALA A 434 17.35 13.76 -4.95
N GLY A 435 18.46 14.07 -4.28
CA GLY A 435 19.55 14.88 -4.84
C GLY A 435 19.18 16.34 -5.13
N THR A 436 18.23 16.92 -4.37
CA THR A 436 17.83 18.33 -4.46
C THR A 436 17.30 18.87 -3.14
N VAL A 437 17.33 20.20 -3.02
CA VAL A 437 16.84 20.94 -1.86
C VAL A 437 15.31 21.08 -1.84
N ASN A 438 14.67 21.10 -3.00
CA ASN A 438 13.21 21.18 -3.08
C ASN A 438 12.65 19.77 -3.15
N THR A 439 12.02 19.32 -2.08
CA THR A 439 11.47 17.98 -1.97
C THR A 439 9.98 18.01 -1.68
N LEU A 440 9.24 17.06 -2.24
CA LEU A 440 7.79 16.92 -2.12
C LEU A 440 7.45 15.44 -1.85
N LEU A 441 6.84 15.17 -0.70
CA LEU A 441 6.19 13.90 -0.37
C LEU A 441 4.71 14.00 -0.72
N VAL A 442 4.24 13.16 -1.64
CA VAL A 442 2.83 13.03 -1.99
C VAL A 442 2.31 11.68 -1.51
N VAL A 443 1.43 11.69 -0.51
CA VAL A 443 0.77 10.48 -0.01
C VAL A 443 -0.56 10.30 -0.75
N VAL A 444 -0.78 9.14 -1.37
CA VAL A 444 -2.03 8.77 -2.03
C VAL A 444 -2.68 7.66 -1.21
N GLY A 445 -3.78 7.95 -0.53
CA GLY A 445 -4.43 7.03 0.41
C GLY A 445 -5.72 7.60 0.99
N ASP A 446 -6.43 6.84 1.82
CA ASP A 446 -7.72 7.25 2.41
C ASP A 446 -7.59 8.12 3.67
N GLY A 447 -6.37 8.21 4.23
CA GLY A 447 -6.05 9.02 5.40
C GLY A 447 -6.41 8.38 6.73
N LEU A 448 -6.70 7.07 6.74
CA LEU A 448 -7.04 6.33 7.94
C LEU A 448 -5.82 5.56 8.49
N PRO A 449 -5.02 6.14 9.40
CA PRO A 449 -3.94 5.40 10.01
C PRO A 449 -4.50 4.36 10.98
N TYR A 450 -4.16 3.10 10.73
CA TYR A 450 -4.62 1.97 11.52
C TYR A 450 -3.63 0.82 11.37
N ASP A 451 -3.16 0.24 12.47
CA ASP A 451 -2.39 -1.01 12.52
C ASP A 451 -2.48 -1.60 13.95
N ASP A 452 -1.92 -2.79 14.16
CA ASP A 452 -1.87 -3.44 15.46
C ASP A 452 -1.13 -2.57 16.51
N GLY A 453 -1.83 -2.28 17.61
CA GLY A 453 -1.38 -1.34 18.64
C GLY A 453 -1.15 0.09 18.13
N TYR A 454 -1.73 0.46 16.99
CA TYR A 454 -1.64 1.76 16.35
C TYR A 454 -3.02 2.18 15.85
N GLU A 455 -3.87 2.64 16.76
CA GLU A 455 -5.27 2.91 16.48
C GLU A 455 -5.69 4.29 17.02
N ASP A 456 -6.85 4.77 16.59
CA ASP A 456 -7.53 5.95 17.11
C ASP A 456 -6.63 7.19 17.29
N ARG A 457 -6.70 7.84 18.44
CA ARG A 457 -5.97 9.07 18.75
C ARG A 457 -4.46 8.87 18.67
N TYR A 458 -3.96 7.72 19.14
CA TYR A 458 -2.54 7.41 19.13
C TYR A 458 -1.97 7.41 17.70
N ALA A 459 -2.63 6.70 16.79
CA ALA A 459 -2.24 6.67 15.38
C ALA A 459 -2.31 8.06 14.72
N ARG A 460 -3.38 8.80 14.99
CA ARG A 460 -3.60 10.14 14.43
C ARG A 460 -2.57 11.16 14.93
N ASP A 461 -2.24 11.13 16.22
CA ASP A 461 -1.24 12.02 16.83
C ASP A 461 0.16 11.74 16.30
N ASP A 462 0.53 10.46 16.12
CA ASP A 462 1.82 10.11 15.52
C ASP A 462 1.93 10.54 14.05
N CYS A 463 0.90 10.32 13.23
CA CYS A 463 0.90 10.75 11.84
C CYS A 463 1.04 12.28 11.72
N ARG A 464 0.25 13.01 12.50
CA ARG A 464 0.33 14.48 12.56
C ARG A 464 1.72 14.94 12.98
N ARG A 465 2.35 14.24 13.93
CA ARG A 465 3.72 14.53 14.35
C ARG A 465 4.73 14.24 13.23
N ALA A 466 4.62 13.11 12.54
CA ALA A 466 5.49 12.74 11.43
C ALA A 466 5.44 13.74 10.26
N PHE A 467 4.25 14.23 9.89
CA PHE A 467 4.14 15.29 8.87
C PHE A 467 4.78 16.60 9.31
N ARG A 468 4.62 17.00 10.58
CA ARG A 468 5.29 18.20 11.12
C ARG A 468 6.81 18.06 11.10
N GLU A 469 7.33 16.88 11.43
CA GLU A 469 8.76 16.59 11.34
C GLU A 469 9.25 16.72 9.90
N ALA A 470 8.52 16.15 8.94
CA ALA A 470 8.84 16.24 7.51
C ALA A 470 8.89 17.71 7.03
N VAL A 471 7.87 18.50 7.36
CA VAL A 471 7.81 19.93 7.00
C VAL A 471 8.94 20.71 7.69
N ALA A 472 9.25 20.41 8.96
CA ALA A 472 10.31 21.06 9.71
C ALA A 472 11.70 20.85 9.09
N VAL A 473 11.95 19.71 8.44
CA VAL A 473 13.19 19.45 7.70
C VAL A 473 13.13 19.92 6.23
N GLY A 474 12.10 20.68 5.87
CA GLY A 474 11.96 21.29 4.55
C GLY A 474 11.41 20.38 3.46
N VAL A 475 10.70 19.31 3.82
CA VAL A 475 9.95 18.47 2.87
C VAL A 475 8.53 19.02 2.72
N GLY A 476 8.12 19.34 1.50
CA GLY A 476 6.72 19.67 1.21
C GLY A 476 5.86 18.42 1.34
N CYS A 477 4.72 18.49 2.03
CA CYS A 477 3.82 17.35 2.18
C CYS A 477 2.47 17.64 1.55
N ALA A 478 2.00 16.72 0.72
CA ALA A 478 0.67 16.76 0.13
C ALA A 478 -0.02 15.40 0.24
N CYS A 479 -1.33 15.38 0.53
CA CYS A 479 -2.12 14.16 0.64
C CYS A 479 -3.28 14.16 -0.36
N VAL A 480 -3.50 13.06 -1.05
CA VAL A 480 -4.59 12.90 -2.02
C VAL A 480 -5.41 11.66 -1.65
N SER A 481 -6.69 11.86 -1.35
CA SER A 481 -7.66 10.77 -1.24
C SER A 481 -8.52 10.67 -2.48
N VAL A 482 -8.99 9.45 -2.78
CA VAL A 482 -9.97 9.20 -3.84
C VAL A 482 -11.12 8.41 -3.24
N ARG A 483 -12.35 8.93 -3.30
CA ARG A 483 -13.57 8.30 -2.75
C ARG A 483 -13.36 7.77 -1.32
N SER A 484 -12.85 8.62 -0.42
CA SER A 484 -12.59 8.19 0.94
C SER A 484 -13.90 8.11 1.72
N SER A 485 -14.11 7.02 2.44
CA SER A 485 -15.19 6.90 3.44
C SER A 485 -14.73 7.33 4.83
N THR A 486 -13.48 7.78 4.96
CA THR A 486 -12.90 8.22 6.23
C THR A 486 -13.61 9.46 6.71
N ARG A 487 -13.98 9.47 8.01
CA ARG A 487 -14.70 10.59 8.59
C ARG A 487 -13.89 11.89 8.50
N PRO A 488 -14.52 13.04 8.20
CA PRO A 488 -13.83 14.33 8.07
C PRO A 488 -12.98 14.70 9.29
N ASP A 489 -13.45 14.41 10.51
CA ASP A 489 -12.71 14.71 11.74
C ASP A 489 -11.38 13.95 11.85
N VAL A 490 -11.29 12.76 11.25
CA VAL A 490 -10.06 11.97 11.19
C VAL A 490 -9.10 12.57 10.18
N ILE A 491 -9.60 12.89 8.98
CA ILE A 491 -8.82 13.52 7.91
C ILE A 491 -8.23 14.85 8.40
N ASP A 492 -9.05 15.70 9.01
CA ASP A 492 -8.61 17.01 9.51
C ASP A 492 -7.55 16.89 10.61
N HIS A 493 -7.63 15.86 11.47
CA HIS A 493 -6.62 15.67 12.51
C HIS A 493 -5.28 15.18 11.95
N VAL A 494 -5.33 14.24 10.99
CA VAL A 494 -4.13 13.61 10.40
C VAL A 494 -3.48 14.52 9.36
N TRP A 495 -4.28 15.11 8.47
CA TRP A 495 -3.83 15.90 7.32
C TRP A 495 -4.06 17.41 7.44
N GLY A 496 -4.76 17.91 8.45
CA GLY A 496 -5.11 19.34 8.54
C GLY A 496 -3.92 20.30 8.69
N HIS A 497 -2.70 19.79 8.88
CA HIS A 497 -1.46 20.59 8.92
C HIS A 497 -0.68 20.55 7.60
N VAL A 498 -1.20 19.86 6.57
CA VAL A 498 -0.58 19.73 5.25
C VAL A 498 -1.61 19.95 4.15
N ALA A 499 -1.15 20.24 2.94
CA ALA A 499 -2.03 20.40 1.80
C ALA A 499 -2.71 19.06 1.48
N HIS A 500 -4.05 18.98 1.52
CA HIS A 500 -4.76 17.75 1.19
C HIS A 500 -5.97 18.00 0.30
N ARG A 501 -6.30 17.02 -0.55
CA ARG A 501 -7.49 17.05 -1.41
C ARG A 501 -8.14 15.70 -1.51
N GLU A 502 -9.45 15.69 -1.37
CA GLU A 502 -10.30 14.55 -1.68
C GLU A 502 -10.83 14.68 -3.10
N LEU A 503 -10.71 13.60 -3.86
CA LEU A 503 -11.16 13.48 -5.23
C LEU A 503 -12.28 12.45 -5.30
N GLU A 504 -13.32 12.70 -6.09
CA GLU A 504 -14.29 11.68 -6.45
C GLU A 504 -13.75 10.78 -7.57
N ARG A 505 -12.98 11.37 -8.50
CA ARG A 505 -12.41 10.66 -9.66
C ARG A 505 -10.97 11.11 -9.95
N PRO A 506 -10.10 10.20 -10.43
CA PRO A 506 -8.69 10.53 -10.70
C PRO A 506 -8.47 11.73 -11.65
N ASP A 507 -9.38 12.00 -12.58
CA ASP A 507 -9.30 13.11 -13.53
C ASP A 507 -9.48 14.49 -12.90
N GLN A 508 -10.08 14.59 -11.70
CA GLN A 508 -10.21 15.86 -10.97
C GLN A 508 -8.86 16.40 -10.45
N LEU A 509 -7.84 15.53 -10.38
CA LEU A 509 -6.50 15.86 -9.89
C LEU A 509 -5.93 17.14 -10.55
N VAL A 510 -6.12 17.28 -11.86
CA VAL A 510 -5.59 18.41 -12.66
C VAL A 510 -6.02 19.76 -12.12
N GLY A 511 -7.26 19.88 -11.64
CA GLY A 511 -7.80 21.15 -11.12
C GLY A 511 -7.18 21.59 -9.79
N HIS A 512 -6.49 20.70 -9.09
CA HIS A 512 -6.04 20.93 -7.72
C HIS A 512 -4.51 20.90 -7.55
N VAL A 513 -3.79 20.18 -8.41
CA VAL A 513 -2.34 19.93 -8.32
C VAL A 513 -1.52 21.19 -8.10
N THR A 514 -1.74 22.23 -8.91
CA THR A 514 -0.91 23.45 -8.86
C THR A 514 -1.05 24.20 -7.55
N ALA A 515 -2.28 24.41 -7.07
CA ALA A 515 -2.51 25.12 -5.81
C ALA A 515 -1.99 24.31 -4.61
N MET A 516 -2.31 23.01 -4.58
CA MET A 516 -1.96 22.09 -3.50
C MET A 516 -0.43 21.94 -3.35
N PHE A 517 0.29 21.67 -4.43
CA PHE A 517 1.73 21.46 -4.36
C PHE A 517 2.49 22.77 -4.14
N ARG A 518 2.02 23.92 -4.65
CA ARG A 518 2.60 25.23 -4.30
C ARG A 518 2.45 25.56 -2.82
N GLN A 519 1.30 25.23 -2.22
CA GLN A 519 1.12 25.41 -0.78
C GLN A 519 2.14 24.57 -0.01
N ALA A 520 2.22 23.26 -0.30
CA ALA A 520 3.15 22.34 0.36
C ALA A 520 4.62 22.79 0.24
N LEU A 521 5.04 23.23 -0.96
CA LEU A 521 6.40 23.71 -1.20
C LEU A 521 6.71 25.03 -0.49
N ARG A 522 5.72 25.94 -0.36
CA ARG A 522 5.88 27.18 0.40
C ARG A 522 6.02 26.93 1.90
N GLU A 523 5.22 26.03 2.46
CA GLU A 523 5.30 25.65 3.89
C GLU A 523 6.67 25.03 4.22
N ALA A 524 7.15 24.15 3.35
CA ALA A 524 8.49 23.59 3.46
C ALA A 524 9.60 24.65 3.34
N ALA A 525 9.48 25.57 2.38
CA ALA A 525 10.43 26.66 2.22
C ALA A 525 10.45 27.57 3.46
N ALA A 526 9.29 27.94 4.02
CA ALA A 526 9.21 28.77 5.22
C ALA A 526 9.90 28.10 6.42
N SER A 527 9.73 26.79 6.58
CA SER A 527 10.34 26.02 7.68
C SER A 527 11.86 25.96 7.61
N ARG A 528 12.44 25.93 6.39
CA ARG A 528 13.91 26.01 6.20
C ARG A 528 14.48 27.37 6.61
N HIS A 529 13.75 28.46 6.41
CA HIS A 529 14.21 29.81 6.77
C HIS A 529 14.01 30.10 8.27
N GLY A 530 13.00 29.50 8.91
CA GLY A 530 12.76 29.63 10.35
C GLY A 530 13.80 28.93 11.25
N THR A 531 14.55 27.96 10.71
CA THR A 531 15.58 27.19 11.42
C THR A 531 17.01 27.72 11.20
N GLY A 532 17.16 28.79 10.40
CA GLY A 532 18.45 29.28 9.90
C GLY A 532 18.81 30.73 10.26
N GLY A 533 18.46 31.21 11.45
CA GLY A 533 18.98 32.49 11.95
C GLY A 533 20.28 32.30 12.76
N PRO A 534 21.47 32.66 12.25
CA PRO A 534 22.64 32.83 13.09
C PRO A 534 22.47 34.11 13.92
N SER A 535 22.44 33.97 15.24
CA SER A 535 22.97 35.02 16.11
C SER A 535 24.44 35.20 15.72
N ARG A 536 24.73 36.28 15.00
CA ARG A 536 26.10 36.77 14.80
C ARG A 536 26.36 37.90 15.80
N PRO A 537 27.64 38.04 16.20
CA PRO A 537 28.08 38.24 17.59
C PRO A 537 27.79 39.63 18.18
#